data_AF-A0A2V9D1Z9-F1
#
_entry.id   AF-A0A2V9D1Z9-F1
#
_cell.length_a   1.000
_cell.length_b   1.000
_cell.length_c   1.000
_cell.angle_alpha   90.00
_cell.angle_beta   90.00
_cell.angle_gamma   90.00
#
_symmetry.space_group_name_H-M   'P 1'
#
loop_
_entity.id
_entity.type
_entity.pdbx_description
1 polymer ?
#
loop_
_entity_poly.entity_id
_entity_poly.type
_entity_poly.pdbx_seq_one_letter_code
_entity_poly.pdbx_strand_id
1 'polypeptide(L)'
;EQNAGKSCTPEEAAGYLGVGSKGPFSVEIASAMKYGFLERPEAGKIQPTELARRILRPTSPEDEIKGYREAILNAPEISDVYKHYRGENIPDETFFKNTLVENFRIPEADFPDFKQIFLESLEKAKLLERHEDKVLAII
;
A
#
# COMPACT_ATOMS: atom_id res chain seq x y z
N GLU A 1 0.45 26.68 -9.07
CA GLU A 1 0.83 25.95 -10.31
C GLU A 1 0.79 24.45 -10.05
N GLN A 2 0.46 23.63 -11.05
CA GLN A 2 0.50 22.16 -10.94
C GLN A 2 1.85 21.65 -11.45
N ASN A 3 2.56 20.84 -10.66
CA ASN A 3 3.90 20.31 -10.99
C ASN A 3 3.89 19.15 -12.02
N ALA A 4 2.71 18.70 -12.44
CA ALA A 4 2.50 17.68 -13.48
C ALA A 4 3.33 16.37 -13.33
N GLY A 5 3.71 16.01 -12.09
CA GLY A 5 4.48 14.82 -11.78
C GLY A 5 5.99 14.93 -12.03
N LYS A 6 6.54 16.14 -12.16
CA LYS A 6 7.99 16.38 -12.19
C LYS A 6 8.59 16.20 -10.79
N SER A 7 9.90 15.94 -10.74
CA SER A 7 10.63 15.85 -9.48
C SER A 7 10.53 17.14 -8.67
N CYS A 8 10.21 17.02 -7.37
CA CYS A 8 10.10 18.14 -6.43
C CYS A 8 10.48 17.69 -5.01
N THR A 9 10.72 18.65 -4.13
CA THR A 9 10.90 18.42 -2.70
C THR A 9 9.56 18.07 -2.03
N PRO A 10 9.55 17.34 -0.89
CA PRO A 10 8.35 17.16 -0.07
C PRO A 10 7.65 18.48 0.29
N GLU A 11 8.41 19.54 0.55
CA GLU A 11 7.88 20.87 0.87
C GLU A 11 7.13 21.49 -0.30
N GLU A 12 7.69 21.41 -1.51
CA GLU A 12 7.01 21.84 -2.73
C GLU A 12 5.76 21.01 -3.00
N ALA A 13 5.85 19.68 -2.84
CA ALA A 13 4.72 18.77 -2.99
C ALA A 13 3.56 19.12 -2.04
N ALA A 14 3.87 19.37 -0.76
CA ALA A 14 2.89 19.82 0.23
C ALA A 14 2.27 21.17 -0.17
N GLY A 15 3.10 22.10 -0.67
CA GLY A 15 2.65 23.39 -1.20
C GLY A 15 1.68 23.26 -2.38
N TYR A 16 1.94 22.33 -3.32
CA TYR A 16 1.02 22.06 -4.44
C TYR A 16 -0.32 21.48 -3.99
N LEU A 17 -0.34 20.74 -2.88
CA LEU A 17 -1.54 20.11 -2.30
C LEU A 17 -2.24 21.00 -1.28
N GLY A 18 -1.66 22.14 -0.90
CA GLY A 18 -2.20 23.04 0.13
C GLY A 18 -2.19 22.44 1.54
N VAL A 19 -1.30 21.48 1.81
CA VAL A 19 -1.16 20.80 3.11
C VAL A 19 0.15 21.19 3.80
N GLY A 20 0.25 20.92 5.10
CA GLY A 20 1.52 21.05 5.82
C GLY A 20 2.50 19.94 5.44
N SER A 21 3.79 20.25 5.30
CA SER A 21 4.83 19.28 4.89
C SER A 21 5.29 18.31 5.99
N LYS A 22 4.78 18.46 7.22
CA LYS A 22 5.21 17.71 8.41
C LYS A 22 4.14 16.75 8.91
N GLY A 23 4.54 15.78 9.73
CA GLY A 23 3.63 14.87 10.41
C GLY A 23 2.93 13.94 9.41
N PRO A 24 1.58 13.96 9.30
CA PRO A 24 0.82 13.05 8.43
C PRO A 24 1.35 13.01 6.99
N PHE A 25 1.70 14.15 6.40
CA PHE A 25 2.20 14.19 5.02
C PHE A 25 3.51 13.43 4.82
N SER A 26 4.42 13.47 5.81
CA SER A 26 5.66 12.71 5.75
C SER A 26 5.44 11.19 5.86
N VAL A 27 4.40 10.78 6.61
CA VAL A 27 3.96 9.39 6.70
C VAL A 27 3.38 8.93 5.36
N GLU A 28 2.54 9.75 4.72
CA GLU A 28 2.00 9.46 3.38
C GLU A 28 3.11 9.28 2.34
N ILE A 29 4.14 10.13 2.36
CA ILE A 29 5.30 9.96 1.47
C ILE A 29 6.00 8.62 1.76
N ALA A 30 6.25 8.30 3.04
CA ALA A 30 6.92 7.05 3.40
C ALA A 30 6.11 5.82 2.96
N SER A 31 4.79 5.84 3.17
CA SER A 31 3.88 4.79 2.70
C SER A 31 3.87 4.70 1.18
N ALA A 32 3.71 5.81 0.47
CA ALA A 32 3.73 5.84 -0.99
C ALA A 32 5.06 5.32 -1.57
N MET A 33 6.20 5.54 -0.88
CA MET A 33 7.48 4.92 -1.23
C MET A 33 7.46 3.40 -0.99
N LYS A 34 6.94 2.90 0.14
CA LYS A 34 6.82 1.46 0.43
C LYS A 34 5.99 0.72 -0.63
N TYR A 35 4.88 1.30 -1.06
CA TYR A 35 4.04 0.73 -2.14
C TYR A 35 4.63 0.92 -3.55
N GLY A 36 5.74 1.65 -3.69
CA GLY A 36 6.39 1.91 -4.98
C GLY A 36 5.70 2.97 -5.84
N PHE A 37 4.85 3.82 -5.25
CA PHE A 37 4.20 4.92 -5.96
C PHE A 37 5.10 6.15 -6.09
N LEU A 38 6.00 6.35 -5.14
CA LEU A 38 7.01 7.40 -5.19
C LEU A 38 8.41 6.79 -5.22
N GLU A 39 9.33 7.52 -5.83
CA GLU A 39 10.76 7.24 -5.80
C GLU A 39 11.56 8.51 -5.52
N ARG A 40 12.85 8.33 -5.16
CA ARG A 40 13.81 9.43 -4.99
C ARG A 40 14.75 9.46 -6.19
N PRO A 41 14.50 10.32 -7.20
CA PRO A 41 15.39 10.43 -8.35
C PRO A 41 16.74 11.08 -7.98
N GLU A 42 16.73 11.93 -6.94
CA GLU A 42 17.91 12.57 -6.38
C GLU A 42 17.69 12.86 -4.89
N ALA A 43 18.78 13.17 -4.19
CA ALA A 43 18.73 13.47 -2.75
C ALA A 43 17.76 14.63 -2.47
N GLY A 44 16.84 14.42 -1.52
CA GLY A 44 15.87 15.43 -1.11
C GLY A 44 14.65 15.60 -2.01
N LYS A 45 14.59 14.94 -3.18
CA LYS A 45 13.42 15.00 -4.06
C LYS A 45 12.63 13.70 -4.12
N ILE A 46 11.38 13.83 -4.54
CA ILE A 46 10.44 12.77 -4.81
C ILE A 46 9.78 12.97 -6.18
N GLN A 47 9.38 11.88 -6.82
CA GLN A 47 8.54 11.90 -8.01
C GLN A 47 7.65 10.66 -8.08
N PRO A 48 6.52 10.71 -8.81
CA PRO A 48 5.75 9.51 -9.14
C PRO A 48 6.57 8.53 -9.97
N THR A 49 6.45 7.25 -9.66
CA THR A 49 7.01 6.16 -10.47
C THR A 49 6.17 5.88 -11.70
N GLU A 50 6.68 5.07 -12.63
CA GLU A 50 5.86 4.54 -13.73
C GLU A 50 4.66 3.71 -13.23
N LEU A 51 4.85 2.98 -12.11
CA LEU A 51 3.76 2.25 -11.45
C LEU A 51 2.62 3.21 -11.05
N ALA A 52 2.94 4.31 -10.38
CA ALA A 52 1.94 5.32 -10.02
C ALA A 52 1.30 5.95 -11.25
N ARG A 53 2.07 6.28 -12.30
CA ARG A 53 1.53 6.86 -13.55
C ARG A 53 0.54 5.91 -14.22
N ARG A 54 0.85 4.60 -14.27
CA ARG A 54 -0.02 3.57 -14.84
C ARG A 54 -1.33 3.42 -14.07
N ILE A 55 -1.30 3.54 -12.74
CA ILE A 55 -2.50 3.49 -11.89
C ILE A 55 -3.34 4.76 -12.04
N LEU A 56 -2.70 5.94 -12.03
CA LEU A 56 -3.40 7.23 -12.07
C LEU A 56 -3.92 7.59 -13.47
N ARG A 57 -3.30 7.06 -14.52
CA ARG A 57 -3.65 7.30 -15.94
C ARG A 57 -3.64 5.98 -16.71
N PRO A 58 -4.55 5.04 -16.38
CA PRO A 58 -4.58 3.74 -17.02
C PRO A 58 -4.97 3.87 -18.50
N THR A 59 -4.35 3.06 -19.34
CA THR A 59 -4.70 2.95 -20.77
C THR A 59 -5.59 1.75 -21.06
N SER A 60 -5.71 0.83 -20.10
CA SER A 60 -6.61 -0.32 -20.12
C SER A 60 -7.18 -0.58 -18.72
N PRO A 61 -8.34 -1.24 -18.60
CA PRO A 61 -8.91 -1.62 -17.31
C PRO A 61 -7.97 -2.51 -16.47
N GLU A 62 -7.09 -3.28 -17.11
CA GLU A 62 -6.14 -4.17 -16.44
C GLU A 62 -4.94 -3.42 -15.83
N ASP A 63 -4.62 -2.22 -16.33
CA ASP A 63 -3.47 -1.42 -15.86
C ASP A 63 -3.59 -1.06 -14.38
N GLU A 64 -4.79 -0.66 -13.96
CA GLU A 64 -5.06 -0.28 -12.58
C GLU A 64 -4.93 -1.49 -11.64
N ILE A 65 -5.57 -2.61 -11.98
CA ILE A 65 -5.56 -3.83 -11.15
C ILE A 65 -4.14 -4.41 -11.07
N LYS A 66 -3.44 -4.54 -12.21
CA LYS A 66 -2.05 -5.01 -12.24
C LYS A 66 -1.14 -4.08 -11.44
N GLY A 67 -1.36 -2.77 -11.55
CA GLY A 67 -0.65 -1.77 -10.77
C GLY A 67 -0.83 -1.96 -9.26
N TYR A 68 -2.06 -2.06 -8.76
CA TYR A 68 -2.27 -2.29 -7.33
C TYR A 68 -1.69 -3.63 -6.86
N ARG A 69 -1.80 -4.70 -7.64
CA ARG A 69 -1.17 -5.99 -7.31
C ARG A 69 0.35 -5.89 -7.22
N GLU A 70 0.99 -5.15 -8.11
CA GLU A 70 2.43 -4.87 -8.02
C GLU A 70 2.76 -4.05 -6.75
N ALA A 71 1.95 -3.04 -6.42
CA ALA A 71 2.12 -2.23 -5.23
C ALA A 71 2.03 -3.04 -3.93
N ILE A 72 1.11 -4.02 -3.85
CA ILE A 72 1.02 -4.97 -2.74
C ILE A 72 2.33 -5.76 -2.57
N LEU A 73 2.96 -6.16 -3.67
CA LEU A 73 4.20 -6.92 -3.62
C LEU A 73 5.42 -6.07 -3.28
N ASN A 74 5.36 -4.76 -3.53
CA ASN A 74 6.41 -3.81 -3.15
C ASN A 74 6.39 -3.47 -1.66
N ALA A 75 5.22 -3.39 -1.03
CA ALA A 75 5.06 -3.06 0.39
C ALA A 75 5.45 -4.27 1.28
N PRO A 76 6.60 -4.28 1.97
CA PRO A 76 7.15 -5.52 2.56
C PRO A 76 6.24 -6.19 3.59
N GLU A 77 5.75 -5.42 4.57
CA GLU A 77 4.88 -5.92 5.64
C GLU A 77 3.57 -6.50 5.09
N ILE A 78 3.00 -5.86 4.07
CA ILE A 78 1.77 -6.33 3.40
C ILE A 78 2.05 -7.55 2.53
N SER A 79 3.15 -7.51 1.78
CA SER A 79 3.57 -8.58 0.86
C SER A 79 3.85 -9.87 1.60
N ASP A 80 4.54 -9.81 2.74
CA ASP A 80 4.92 -10.99 3.51
C ASP A 80 3.69 -11.68 4.11
N VAL A 81 2.76 -10.90 4.68
CA VAL A 81 1.49 -11.45 5.19
C VAL A 81 0.63 -11.99 4.05
N TYR A 82 0.53 -11.29 2.93
CA TYR A 82 -0.23 -11.76 1.76
C TYR A 82 0.34 -13.08 1.23
N LYS A 83 1.66 -13.18 1.06
CA LYS A 83 2.31 -14.41 0.58
C LYS A 83 2.07 -15.59 1.51
N HIS A 84 2.02 -15.35 2.82
CA HIS A 84 1.75 -16.40 3.80
C HIS A 84 0.33 -16.96 3.67
N TYR A 85 -0.67 -16.10 3.43
CA TYR A 85 -2.07 -16.52 3.31
C TYR A 85 -2.55 -16.75 1.87
N ARG A 86 -1.70 -16.55 0.86
CA ARG A 86 -2.09 -16.67 -0.55
C ARG A 86 -2.54 -18.10 -0.86
N GLY A 87 -3.80 -18.24 -1.29
CA GLY A 87 -4.44 -19.53 -1.53
C GLY A 87 -5.07 -20.16 -0.28
N GLU A 88 -5.04 -19.46 0.85
CA GLU A 88 -5.59 -19.88 2.14
C GLU A 88 -6.65 -18.89 2.65
N ASN A 89 -7.54 -19.39 3.51
CA ASN A 89 -8.48 -18.52 4.20
C ASN A 89 -7.74 -17.71 5.27
N ILE A 90 -8.03 -16.41 5.34
CA ILE A 90 -7.60 -15.59 6.47
C ILE A 90 -8.32 -16.15 7.70
N PRO A 91 -7.59 -16.52 8.77
CA PRO A 91 -8.18 -17.11 9.96
C PRO A 91 -9.01 -16.08 10.75
N ASP A 92 -9.74 -16.55 11.77
CA ASP A 92 -10.46 -15.64 12.66
C ASP A 92 -9.50 -14.68 13.37
N GLU A 93 -10.09 -13.63 13.96
CA GLU A 93 -9.35 -12.49 14.49
C GLU A 93 -8.31 -12.89 15.53
N THR A 94 -8.58 -13.90 16.37
CA THR A 94 -7.67 -14.31 17.44
C THR A 94 -6.42 -14.96 16.85
N PHE A 95 -6.60 -15.92 15.94
CA PHE A 95 -5.45 -16.58 15.32
C PHE A 95 -4.70 -15.68 14.34
N PHE A 96 -5.41 -14.82 13.59
CA PHE A 96 -4.76 -13.86 12.71
C PHE A 96 -3.86 -12.92 13.52
N LYS A 97 -4.37 -12.37 14.62
CA LYS A 97 -3.61 -11.52 15.54
C LYS A 97 -2.37 -12.24 16.10
N ASN A 98 -2.53 -13.46 16.60
CA ASN A 98 -1.41 -14.23 17.15
C ASN A 98 -0.31 -14.46 16.10
N THR A 99 -0.69 -14.85 14.88
CA THR A 99 0.26 -15.03 13.77
C THR A 99 0.98 -13.73 13.41
N LEU A 100 0.28 -12.59 13.37
CA LEU A 100 0.89 -11.28 13.08
C LEU A 100 1.92 -10.88 14.15
N VAL A 101 1.63 -11.11 15.43
CA VAL A 101 2.55 -10.81 16.54
C VAL A 101 3.76 -11.74 16.54
N GLU A 102 3.54 -13.05 16.40
CA GLU A 102 4.59 -14.06 16.55
C GLU A 102 5.49 -14.16 15.31
N ASN A 103 4.88 -14.22 14.13
CA ASN A 103 5.59 -14.52 12.88
C ASN A 103 6.03 -13.25 12.13
N PHE A 104 5.20 -12.22 12.16
CA PHE A 104 5.44 -10.96 11.40
C PHE A 104 5.93 -9.81 12.27
N ARG A 105 6.03 -10.02 13.60
CA ARG A 105 6.53 -9.03 14.57
C ARG A 105 5.75 -7.72 14.58
N ILE A 106 4.47 -7.78 14.22
CA ILE A 106 3.55 -6.64 14.30
C ILE A 106 3.14 -6.46 15.76
N PRO A 107 3.35 -5.29 16.37
CA PRO A 107 2.92 -5.05 17.74
C PRO A 107 1.43 -5.31 17.92
N GLU A 108 1.06 -5.89 19.07
CA GLU A 108 -0.32 -6.22 19.37
C GLU A 108 -1.25 -4.98 19.31
N ALA A 109 -0.72 -3.82 19.73
CA ALA A 109 -1.42 -2.55 19.70
C ALA A 109 -1.73 -2.06 18.27
N ASP A 110 -0.92 -2.45 17.29
CA ASP A 110 -1.05 -2.02 15.89
C ASP A 110 -1.95 -2.99 15.09
N PHE A 111 -2.38 -4.09 15.70
CA PHE A 111 -3.20 -5.11 15.04
C PHE A 111 -4.47 -4.56 14.37
N PRO A 112 -5.30 -3.72 15.04
CA PRO A 112 -6.53 -3.22 14.42
C PRO A 112 -6.25 -2.45 13.13
N ASP A 113 -5.27 -1.54 13.18
CA ASP A 113 -4.88 -0.68 12.06
C ASP A 113 -4.25 -1.51 10.94
N PHE A 114 -3.34 -2.43 11.28
CA PHE A 114 -2.72 -3.30 10.29
C PHE A 114 -3.74 -4.19 9.59
N LYS A 115 -4.66 -4.82 10.33
CA LYS A 115 -5.71 -5.67 9.76
C LYS A 115 -6.56 -4.89 8.77
N GLN A 116 -6.96 -3.66 9.14
CA GLN A 116 -7.73 -2.80 8.25
C GLN A 116 -6.95 -2.48 6.98
N ILE A 117 -5.73 -1.95 7.10
CA ILE A 117 -4.88 -1.57 5.96
C ILE A 117 -4.63 -2.77 5.05
N PHE A 118 -4.34 -3.94 5.64
CA PHE A 118 -4.11 -5.18 4.90
C PHE A 118 -5.31 -5.59 4.07
N LEU A 119 -6.50 -5.67 4.68
CA LEU A 119 -7.72 -6.07 4.00
C LEU A 119 -8.13 -5.07 2.91
N GLU A 120 -8.08 -3.77 3.21
CA GLU A 120 -8.39 -2.71 2.23
C GLU A 120 -7.41 -2.72 1.05
N SER A 121 -6.12 -2.93 1.33
CA SER A 121 -5.09 -3.02 0.29
C SER A 121 -5.35 -4.20 -0.65
N LEU A 122 -5.64 -5.39 -0.10
CA LEU A 122 -5.93 -6.58 -0.90
C LEU A 122 -7.26 -6.46 -1.65
N GLU A 123 -8.28 -5.85 -1.06
CA GLU A 123 -9.56 -5.57 -1.72
C GLU A 123 -9.37 -4.63 -2.92
N LYS A 124 -8.60 -3.55 -2.75
CA LYS A 124 -8.27 -2.61 -3.83
C LYS A 124 -7.51 -3.30 -4.98
N ALA A 125 -6.64 -4.25 -4.66
CA ALA A 125 -5.89 -5.06 -5.63
C ALA A 125 -6.69 -6.24 -6.22
N LYS A 126 -7.96 -6.44 -5.81
CA LYS A 126 -8.78 -7.61 -6.15
C LYS A 126 -8.03 -8.93 -5.86
N LEU A 127 -7.48 -9.01 -4.66
CA LEU A 127 -6.77 -10.17 -4.11
C LEU A 127 -7.55 -10.83 -2.96
N LEU A 128 -8.82 -10.47 -2.77
CA LEU A 128 -9.73 -11.11 -1.84
C LEU A 128 -10.95 -11.69 -2.57
N GLU A 129 -11.37 -12.88 -2.15
CA GLU A 129 -12.71 -13.41 -2.39
C GLU A 129 -13.45 -13.51 -1.06
N ARG A 130 -14.70 -13.02 -1.03
CA ARG A 130 -15.58 -13.10 0.14
C ARG A 130 -16.62 -14.19 -0.09
N HIS A 131 -16.59 -15.22 0.74
CA HIS A 131 -17.67 -16.20 0.90
C HIS A 131 -18.40 -15.90 2.22
N GLU A 132 -19.64 -16.37 2.35
CA GLU A 132 -20.60 -15.99 3.43
C GLU A 132 -19.94 -15.77 4.80
N ASP A 133 -19.02 -16.65 5.23
CA ASP A 133 -18.30 -16.53 6.50
C ASP A 133 -16.76 -16.46 6.39
N LYS A 134 -16.19 -16.36 5.18
CA LYS A 134 -14.73 -16.51 4.95
C LYS A 134 -14.17 -15.49 3.96
N VAL A 135 -12.96 -15.05 4.25
CA VAL A 135 -12.16 -14.22 3.33
C VAL A 135 -10.98 -15.05 2.84
N LEU A 136 -10.91 -15.26 1.53
CA LEU A 136 -9.86 -16.01 0.85
C LEU A 136 -8.89 -15.04 0.18
N ALA A 137 -7.59 -15.15 0.45
CA ALA A 137 -6.58 -14.39 -0.29
C ALA A 137 -6.25 -15.11 -1.59
N ILE A 138 -6.56 -14.48 -2.73
CA ILE A 138 -6.48 -15.10 -4.06
C ILE A 138 -5.20 -14.71 -4.83
N ILE A 139 -4.98 -15.37 -5.97
CA ILE A 139 -3.75 -15.31 -6.79
C ILE A 139 -3.68 -14.11 -7.74
#